data_AF-A0A0R3Q8A1-F1
#
_entry.id   AF-A0A0R3Q8A1-F1
#
_cell.length_a   1.000
_cell.length_b   1.000
_cell.length_c   1.000
_cell.angle_alpha   90.00
_cell.angle_beta   90.00
_cell.angle_gamma   90.00
#
_symmetry.space_group_name_H-M   'P 1'
#
loop_
_entity.id
_entity.type
_entity.pdbx_description
1 polymer ?
#
loop_
_entity_poly.entity_id
_entity_poly.type
_entity_poly.pdbx_seq_one_letter_code
_entity_poly.pdbx_strand_id
1 'polypeptide(L)'
;LDDIYLWLFEVRLIQGRSLSANESTENASLMPADFLHVLDHVTKEVVTSVMQQQRTALPGDTFIIPNCILDDDKILFTRQRSFAELSGLRRQFITYMKMHPLNDMSKFASLFINYLNANP
;
A
#
# COMPACT_ATOMS: atom_id res chain seq x y z
N LEU A 1 -11.90 -6.55 -3.23
CA LEU A 1 -11.56 -5.37 -2.40
C LEU A 1 -11.96 -5.66 -0.94
N ASP A 2 -13.14 -6.24 -0.72
CA ASP A 2 -13.64 -6.73 0.57
C ASP A 2 -12.66 -7.61 1.36
N ASP A 3 -11.94 -8.51 0.68
CA ASP A 3 -10.97 -9.40 1.33
C ASP A 3 -9.79 -8.65 1.96
N ILE A 4 -9.39 -7.51 1.37
CA ILE A 4 -8.35 -6.65 1.94
C ILE A 4 -8.83 -6.03 3.24
N TYR A 5 -10.07 -5.55 3.31
CA TYR A 5 -10.59 -4.91 4.53
C TYR A 5 -10.81 -5.91 5.64
N LEU A 6 -11.29 -7.12 5.31
CA LEU A 6 -11.47 -8.19 6.28
C LEU A 6 -10.12 -8.62 6.86
N TRP A 7 -9.13 -8.83 5.99
CA TRP A 7 -7.78 -9.17 6.39
C TRP A 7 -7.10 -8.04 7.17
N LEU A 8 -7.29 -6.77 6.77
CA LEU A 8 -6.80 -5.63 7.53
C LEU A 8 -7.39 -5.57 8.93
N PHE A 9 -8.69 -5.83 9.06
CA PHE A 9 -9.36 -5.84 10.34
C PHE A 9 -8.78 -6.95 11.22
N GLU A 10 -8.64 -8.16 10.69
CA GLU A 10 -7.99 -9.27 11.40
C GLU A 10 -6.54 -8.95 11.80
N VAL A 11 -5.71 -8.45 10.88
CA VAL A 11 -4.31 -8.09 11.17
C VAL A 11 -4.20 -6.94 12.16
N ARG A 12 -5.08 -5.94 12.09
CA ARG A 12 -5.07 -4.81 13.04
C ARG A 12 -5.46 -5.27 14.45
N LEU A 13 -6.40 -6.21 14.56
CA LEU A 13 -6.72 -6.86 15.84
C LEU A 13 -5.52 -7.65 16.38
N ILE A 14 -4.76 -8.31 15.49
CA ILE A 14 -3.57 -9.09 15.87
C ILE A 14 -2.40 -8.17 16.25
N GLN A 15 -2.14 -7.06 15.55
CA GLN A 15 -1.03 -6.15 15.87
C GLN A 15 -1.23 -5.35 17.18
N GLY A 16 -2.46 -5.19 17.65
CA GLY A 16 -2.74 -4.66 19.00
C GLY A 16 -2.32 -5.62 20.13
N ARG A 17 -2.13 -6.91 19.81
CA ARG A 17 -1.49 -7.90 20.69
C ARG A 17 -0.06 -8.11 20.19
N SER A 18 0.87 -7.33 20.76
CA SER A 18 2.33 -7.54 20.71
C SER A 18 2.75 -8.82 20.00
N LEU A 19 3.06 -8.75 18.71
CA LEU A 19 3.66 -9.86 17.98
C LEU A 19 5.14 -9.94 18.38
N SER A 20 5.39 -10.68 19.46
CA SER A 20 6.70 -11.25 19.72
C SER A 20 7.03 -12.30 18.66
N ALA A 21 8.30 -12.34 18.29
CA ALA A 21 9.06 -13.43 17.72
C ALA A 21 9.56 -13.22 16.28
N ASN A 22 10.90 -13.20 16.23
CA ASN A 22 11.74 -13.29 15.07
C ASN A 22 11.53 -14.68 14.45
N GLU A 23 11.03 -14.76 13.22
CA GLU A 23 11.07 -15.98 12.43
C GLU A 23 12.00 -15.76 11.24
N SER A 24 13.29 -15.88 11.52
CA SER A 24 14.27 -16.33 10.52
C SER A 24 14.04 -17.81 10.26
N THR A 25 13.34 -18.13 9.18
CA THR A 25 13.59 -19.37 8.45
C THR A 25 13.12 -19.20 7.00
N GLU A 26 14.05 -19.43 6.10
CA GLU A 26 13.92 -19.33 4.65
C GLU A 26 12.67 -20.04 4.12
N ASN A 27 11.84 -19.31 3.37
CA ASN A 27 10.89 -19.93 2.44
C ASN A 27 11.32 -19.57 1.01
N ALA A 28 11.89 -20.56 0.31
CA ALA A 28 12.19 -20.47 -1.10
C ALA A 28 10.95 -19.97 -1.86
N SER A 29 11.11 -18.82 -2.53
CA SER A 29 10.00 -18.01 -3.02
C SER A 29 9.31 -18.66 -4.22
N LEU A 30 8.03 -19.01 -4.07
CA LEU A 30 7.08 -19.28 -5.16
C LEU A 30 6.67 -17.99 -5.92
N MET A 31 7.27 -16.86 -5.58
CA MET A 31 7.02 -15.54 -6.15
C MET A 31 8.07 -15.22 -7.22
N PRO A 32 7.72 -14.51 -8.30
CA PRO A 32 8.71 -13.92 -9.19
C PRO A 32 9.71 -13.12 -8.38
N ALA A 33 11.02 -13.28 -8.63
CA ALA A 33 12.08 -12.60 -7.88
C ALA A 33 11.86 -11.07 -7.85
N ASP A 34 11.28 -10.52 -8.91
CA ASP A 34 11.02 -9.10 -9.06
C ASP A 34 9.69 -8.64 -8.43
N PHE A 35 8.79 -9.54 -8.04
CA PHE A 35 7.45 -9.18 -7.54
C PHE A 35 7.51 -8.26 -6.31
N LEU A 36 8.21 -8.70 -5.27
CA LEU A 36 8.34 -7.93 -4.03
C LEU A 36 9.12 -6.64 -4.24
N HIS A 37 10.13 -6.68 -5.10
CA HIS A 37 10.96 -5.52 -5.41
C HIS A 37 10.13 -4.44 -6.12
N VAL A 38 9.40 -4.82 -7.17
CA VAL A 38 8.52 -3.90 -7.92
C VAL A 38 7.39 -3.38 -7.04
N LEU A 39 6.77 -4.25 -6.23
CA LEU A 39 5.73 -3.84 -5.29
C LEU A 39 6.23 -2.82 -4.26
N ASP A 40 7.37 -3.06 -3.64
CA ASP A 40 7.95 -2.14 -2.65
C ASP A 40 8.39 -0.82 -3.31
N HIS A 41 8.95 -0.89 -4.52
CA HIS A 41 9.32 0.30 -5.30
C HIS A 41 8.09 1.17 -5.62
N VAL A 42 7.06 0.58 -6.25
CA VAL A 42 5.83 1.27 -6.65
C VAL A 42 5.13 1.89 -5.43
N THR A 43 4.99 1.14 -4.35
CA THR A 43 4.33 1.66 -3.14
C THR A 43 5.13 2.79 -2.48
N LYS A 44 6.48 2.74 -2.50
CA LYS A 44 7.34 3.84 -2.04
C LYS A 44 7.19 5.09 -2.89
N GLU A 45 7.14 4.95 -4.22
CA GLU A 45 6.94 6.09 -5.12
C GLU A 45 5.58 6.74 -4.89
N VAL A 46 4.52 5.95 -4.71
CA VAL A 46 3.18 6.46 -4.39
C VAL A 46 3.21 7.25 -3.09
N VAL A 47 3.73 6.68 -2.00
CA VAL A 47 3.82 7.36 -0.69
C VAL A 47 4.63 8.67 -0.79
N THR A 48 5.73 8.65 -1.53
CA THR A 48 6.58 9.83 -1.72
C THR A 48 5.85 10.92 -2.51
N SER A 49 5.15 10.54 -3.58
CA SER A 49 4.35 11.46 -4.39
C SER A 49 3.20 12.07 -3.59
N VAL A 50 2.49 11.26 -2.80
CA VAL A 50 1.43 11.74 -1.88
C VAL A 50 2.02 12.72 -0.87
N MET A 51 3.16 12.41 -0.27
CA MET A 51 3.82 13.28 0.71
C MET A 51 4.28 14.62 0.13
N GLN A 52 4.73 14.62 -1.12
CA GLN A 52 5.11 15.86 -1.81
C GLN A 52 3.88 16.70 -2.15
N GLN A 53 2.83 16.09 -2.71
CA GLN A 53 1.60 16.78 -3.10
C GLN A 53 0.84 17.31 -1.88
N GLN A 54 0.80 16.54 -0.78
CA GLN A 54 0.21 16.94 0.50
C GLN A 54 0.76 18.26 1.05
N ARG A 55 2.01 18.64 0.74
CA ARG A 55 2.62 19.87 1.27
C ARG A 55 1.97 21.14 0.73
N THR A 56 1.44 21.08 -0.49
CA THR A 56 0.86 22.23 -1.20
C THR A 56 -0.63 22.06 -1.46
N ALA A 57 -1.20 20.92 -1.11
CA ALA A 57 -2.58 20.56 -1.40
C ALA A 57 -3.57 20.95 -0.30
N LEU A 58 -4.80 21.21 -0.74
CA LEU A 58 -5.93 21.51 0.11
C LEU A 58 -6.87 20.30 0.21
N PRO A 59 -7.50 20.04 1.37
CA PRO A 59 -8.53 19.02 1.50
C PRO A 59 -9.61 19.17 0.40
N GLY A 60 -9.80 18.13 -0.40
CA GLY A 60 -10.63 18.13 -1.62
C GLY A 60 -9.83 17.99 -2.92
N ASP A 61 -8.52 18.22 -2.88
CA ASP A 61 -7.64 18.03 -4.04
C ASP A 61 -7.48 16.54 -4.40
N THR A 62 -7.09 16.30 -5.64
CA THR A 62 -6.83 14.96 -6.16
C THR A 62 -5.36 14.82 -6.49
N PHE A 63 -4.70 13.80 -5.94
CA PHE A 63 -3.31 13.51 -6.25
C PHE A 63 -3.20 12.59 -7.44
N ILE A 64 -2.38 13.01 -8.39
CA ILE A 64 -2.03 12.24 -9.57
C ILE A 64 -0.70 11.56 -9.25
N ILE A 65 -0.67 10.23 -9.32
CA ILE A 65 0.56 9.48 -9.13
C ILE A 65 1.29 9.40 -10.48
N PRO A 66 2.46 10.05 -10.63
CA PRO A 66 3.31 9.81 -11.80
C PRO A 66 3.74 8.34 -11.80
N ASN A 67 3.72 7.69 -12.96
CA ASN A 67 4.00 6.26 -13.20
C ASN A 67 2.81 5.28 -13.09
N CYS A 68 1.59 5.76 -12.84
CA CYS A 68 0.39 4.95 -13.06
C CYS A 68 -0.01 4.97 -14.54
N ILE A 69 -0.05 3.80 -15.17
CA ILE A 69 -0.41 3.61 -16.58
C ILE A 69 -1.94 3.66 -16.78
N LEU A 70 -2.70 3.56 -15.69
CA LEU A 70 -4.17 3.56 -15.68
C LEU A 70 -4.69 4.96 -15.33
N ASP A 71 -5.46 5.55 -16.26
CA ASP A 71 -5.98 6.93 -16.27
C ASP A 71 -6.88 7.29 -15.07
N ASP A 72 -7.27 6.32 -14.24
CA ASP A 72 -8.22 6.46 -13.12
C ASP A 72 -7.56 6.46 -11.73
N ASP A 73 -6.23 6.49 -11.69
CA ASP A 73 -5.42 6.40 -10.48
C ASP A 73 -5.28 7.75 -9.76
N LYS A 74 -6.41 8.21 -9.23
CA LYS A 74 -6.59 9.47 -8.52
C LYS A 74 -6.76 9.22 -7.04
N ILE A 75 -5.89 9.79 -6.20
CA ILE A 75 -6.07 9.73 -4.74
C ILE A 75 -6.85 10.96 -4.30
N LEU A 76 -8.00 10.75 -3.65
CA LEU A 76 -8.74 11.86 -3.05
C LEU A 76 -8.08 12.28 -1.75
N PHE A 77 -7.56 13.51 -1.72
CA PHE A 77 -6.95 14.07 -0.53
C PHE A 77 -8.01 14.65 0.38
N THR A 78 -8.43 13.90 1.39
CA THR A 78 -9.41 14.34 2.39
C THR A 78 -8.76 14.97 3.62
N ARG A 79 -7.57 14.49 4.01
CA ARG A 79 -6.82 14.96 5.17
C ARG A 79 -5.32 14.78 5.00
N GLN A 80 -4.53 15.60 5.70
CA GLN A 80 -3.10 15.37 5.84
C GLN A 80 -2.85 14.07 6.62
N ARG A 81 -2.06 13.16 6.03
CA ARG A 81 -1.62 11.93 6.70
C ARG A 81 -0.17 12.05 7.12
N SER A 82 0.15 11.47 8.27
CA SER A 82 1.53 11.38 8.72
C SER A 82 2.30 10.32 7.94
N PHE A 83 3.63 10.43 7.94
CA PHE A 83 4.48 9.43 7.29
C PHE A 83 4.38 8.06 7.95
N ALA A 84 4.13 8.05 9.27
CA ALA A 84 3.89 6.83 10.02
C ALA A 84 2.61 6.11 9.55
N GLU A 85 1.52 6.83 9.31
CA GLU A 85 0.27 6.25 8.80
C GLU A 85 0.44 5.65 7.40
N LEU A 86 1.02 6.41 6.46
CA LEU A 86 1.27 5.91 5.11
C LEU A 86 2.25 4.72 5.10
N SER A 87 3.27 4.76 5.96
CA SER A 87 4.20 3.64 6.12
C SER A 87 3.53 2.40 6.71
N GLY A 88 2.59 2.59 7.64
CA GLY A 88 1.78 1.51 8.21
C GLY A 88 0.86 0.87 7.15
N LEU A 89 0.12 1.69 6.41
CA LEU A 89 -0.74 1.26 5.30
C LEU A 89 0.07 0.53 4.22
N ARG A 90 1.27 1.02 3.87
CA ARG A 90 2.19 0.35 2.96
C ARG A 90 2.56 -1.05 3.46
N ARG A 91 2.95 -1.16 4.74
CA ARG A 91 3.40 -2.43 5.33
C ARG A 91 2.26 -3.46 5.37
N GLN A 92 1.04 -3.01 5.65
CA GLN A 92 -0.17 -3.82 5.58
C GLN A 92 -0.43 -4.31 4.16
N PHE A 93 -0.39 -3.40 3.18
CA PHE A 93 -0.58 -3.73 1.77
C PHE A 93 0.47 -4.73 1.24
N ILE A 94 1.76 -4.53 1.55
CA ILE A 94 2.83 -5.46 1.14
C ILE A 94 2.60 -6.86 1.74
N THR A 95 2.20 -6.92 3.01
CA THR A 95 1.94 -8.21 3.67
C THR A 95 0.71 -8.90 3.07
N TYR A 96 -0.33 -8.14 2.72
CA TYR A 96 -1.49 -8.67 2.01
C TYR A 96 -1.09 -9.26 0.64
N MET A 97 -0.34 -8.51 -0.15
CA MET A 97 0.13 -8.95 -1.48
C MET A 97 1.08 -10.15 -1.41
N LYS A 98 1.77 -10.37 -0.29
CA LYS A 98 2.52 -11.61 -0.03
C LYS A 98 1.61 -12.82 0.14
N MET A 99 0.47 -12.65 0.80
CA MET A 99 -0.54 -13.71 0.98
C MET A 99 -1.36 -13.95 -0.29
N HIS A 100 -1.51 -12.92 -1.12
CA HIS A 100 -2.24 -12.96 -2.39
C HIS A 100 -1.35 -12.47 -3.54
N PRO A 101 -0.45 -13.33 -4.06
CA PRO A 101 0.36 -13.02 -5.23
C PRO A 101 -0.49 -12.55 -6.40
N LEU A 102 -0.09 -11.45 -7.04
CA LEU A 102 -0.69 -11.00 -8.30
C LEU A 102 0.38 -10.98 -9.38
N ASN A 103 0.12 -11.61 -10.52
CA ASN A 103 1.07 -11.59 -11.64
C ASN A 103 1.13 -10.23 -12.34
N ASP A 104 0.08 -9.43 -12.24
CA ASP A 104 -0.04 -8.14 -12.94
C ASP A 104 0.63 -7.00 -12.16
N MET A 105 1.93 -6.81 -12.37
CA MET A 105 2.71 -5.74 -11.73
C MET A 105 2.19 -4.33 -12.05
N SER A 106 1.61 -4.14 -13.24
CA SER A 106 0.99 -2.88 -13.66
C SER A 106 -0.19 -2.45 -12.78
N LYS A 107 -0.82 -3.39 -12.06
CA LYS A 107 -1.98 -3.10 -11.19
C LYS A 107 -1.58 -2.76 -9.74
N PHE A 108 -0.31 -2.92 -9.35
CA PHE A 108 0.10 -2.66 -7.96
C PHE A 108 -0.15 -1.23 -7.53
N ALA A 109 0.13 -0.28 -8.43
CA ALA A 109 -0.06 1.13 -8.16
C ALA A 109 -1.56 1.44 -7.98
N SER A 110 -2.39 1.01 -8.93
CA SER A 110 -3.85 1.21 -8.90
C SER A 110 -4.52 0.56 -7.68
N LEU A 111 -4.08 -0.64 -7.30
CA LEU A 111 -4.58 -1.32 -6.10
C LEU A 111 -4.19 -0.58 -4.84
N PHE A 112 -2.95 -0.09 -4.76
CA PHE A 112 -2.51 0.68 -3.60
C PHE A 112 -3.23 2.03 -3.51
N ILE A 113 -3.50 2.69 -4.64
CA ILE A 113 -4.28 3.94 -4.72
C ILE A 113 -5.71 3.73 -4.25
N ASN A 114 -6.39 2.70 -4.78
CA ASN A 114 -7.74 2.33 -4.32
C ASN A 114 -7.76 2.01 -2.83
N TYR A 115 -6.73 1.31 -2.36
CA TYR A 115 -6.56 1.01 -0.95
C TYR A 115 -6.39 2.28 -0.09
N LEU A 116 -5.61 3.26 -0.54
CA LEU A 116 -5.46 4.56 0.13
C LEU A 116 -6.75 5.38 0.11
N ASN A 117 -7.53 5.33 -0.97
CA ASN A 117 -8.82 6.01 -1.10
C ASN A 117 -9.88 5.43 -0.15
N ALA A 118 -9.87 4.12 0.01
CA ALA A 118 -10.80 3.45 0.93
C ALA A 118 -10.40 3.57 2.41
N ASN A 119 -9.17 4.02 2.70
CA ASN A 119 -8.70 4.34 4.04
C ASN A 119 -8.43 5.85 4.14
N PRO A 120 -9.47 6.72 4.10
CA PRO A 120 -9.32 8.19 4.08
C PRO A 120 -8.47 8.76 5.23
#